data_AF-A0A930RS06-F1
#
_entry.id   AF-A0A930RS06-F1
#
_cell.length_a   1.000
_cell.length_b   1.000
_cell.length_c   1.000
_cell.angle_alpha   90.00
_cell.angle_beta   90.00
_cell.angle_gamma   90.00
#
_symmetry.space_group_name_H-M   'P 1'
#
loop_
_entity.id
_entity.type
_entity.pdbx_description
1 polymer ?
#
loop_
_entity_poly.entity_id
_entity_poly.type
_entity_poly.pdbx_seq_one_letter_code
_entity_poly.pdbx_strand_id
1 'polypeptide(L)'
;MNKLIELIEKGKPFFEKISRNKYLRAIRDGFIAGMPVILFSSIFILIAYVPNAWGFHWSKDIETFLMTPYSYSMGILAFFVGGTTAKALTDSMNRDLPATNQINFISTMLASMVGFLLMAAEPAKEGGFLTAFMGTKGLLTAFIAAFVTVNVYKVCVKNNVTIRMPDEVPPNISQVFKDLIPFTLSVVLLYALELVVKASLHVTVAESIGTLLAPLFSAADGYVGITIIFGAFAFFWFIGIHGPSIVEPAIAAITYANAE
;
A
#
# COMPACT_ATOMS: atom_id res chain seq x y z
N MET A 1 40.36 -1.90 -0.96
CA MET A 1 39.53 -0.74 -0.63
C MET A 1 39.17 0.06 -1.89
N ASN A 2 40.14 0.59 -2.65
CA ASN A 2 39.87 1.43 -3.83
C ASN A 2 39.05 0.74 -4.95
N LYS A 3 39.34 -0.53 -5.28
CA LYS A 3 38.54 -1.32 -6.24
C LYS A 3 37.08 -1.53 -5.80
N LEU A 4 36.84 -1.62 -4.48
CA LEU A 4 35.51 -1.80 -3.92
C LEU A 4 34.72 -0.48 -3.99
N ILE A 5 35.40 0.63 -3.71
CA ILE A 5 34.84 1.99 -3.86
C ILE A 5 34.49 2.27 -5.32
N GLU A 6 35.37 1.94 -6.28
CA GLU A 6 35.07 2.09 -7.72
C GLU A 6 33.87 1.26 -8.18
N LEU A 7 33.73 0.02 -7.68
CA LEU A 7 32.55 -0.82 -7.96
C LEU A 7 31.27 -0.20 -7.41
N ILE A 8 31.34 0.35 -6.19
CA ILE A 8 30.23 1.02 -5.52
C ILE A 8 29.84 2.31 -6.26
N GLU A 9 30.81 3.14 -6.65
CA GLU A 9 30.59 4.38 -7.39
C GLU A 9 29.97 4.11 -8.77
N LYS A 10 30.39 3.04 -9.46
CA LYS A 10 29.76 2.59 -10.71
C LYS A 10 28.31 2.14 -10.51
N GLY A 11 27.98 1.56 -9.35
CA GLY A 11 26.61 1.13 -9.00
C GLY A 11 25.71 2.27 -8.51
N LYS A 12 26.27 3.37 -8.01
CA LYS A 12 25.51 4.49 -7.43
C LYS A 12 24.40 5.04 -8.35
N PRO A 13 24.60 5.29 -9.65
CA PRO A 13 23.55 5.79 -10.54
C PRO A 13 22.36 4.83 -10.66
N PHE A 14 22.62 3.52 -10.60
CA PHE A 14 21.57 2.51 -10.63
C PHE A 14 20.71 2.56 -9.37
N PHE A 15 21.34 2.65 -8.19
CA PHE A 15 20.63 2.78 -6.92
C PHE A 15 19.83 4.08 -6.80
N GLU A 16 20.38 5.18 -7.31
CA GLU A 16 19.64 6.45 -7.41
C GLU A 16 18.42 6.32 -8.33
N LYS A 17 18.55 5.59 -9.46
CA LYS A 17 17.41 5.31 -10.35
C LYS A 17 16.32 4.49 -9.65
N ILE A 18 16.70 3.51 -8.82
CA ILE A 18 15.76 2.75 -8.00
C ILE A 18 15.07 3.67 -6.98
N SER A 19 15.82 4.48 -6.22
CA SER A 19 15.26 5.45 -5.26
C SER A 19 14.33 6.48 -5.92
N ARG A 20 14.58 6.81 -7.18
CA ARG A 20 13.74 7.72 -7.98
C ARG A 20 12.56 7.03 -8.68
N ASN A 21 12.42 5.71 -8.56
CA ASN A 21 11.29 4.99 -9.12
C ASN A 21 9.98 5.48 -8.47
N LYS A 22 9.02 5.90 -9.32
CA LYS A 22 7.75 6.49 -8.90
C LYS A 22 6.90 5.53 -8.06
N TYR A 23 6.96 4.23 -8.32
CA TYR A 23 6.17 3.21 -7.64
C TYR A 23 6.71 2.94 -6.23
N LEU A 24 8.03 2.74 -6.10
CA LEU A 24 8.67 2.56 -4.79
C LEU A 24 8.50 3.81 -3.92
N ARG A 25 8.64 4.99 -4.52
CA ARG A 25 8.39 6.25 -3.84
C ARG A 25 6.92 6.39 -3.40
N ALA A 26 5.97 5.97 -4.24
CA ALA A 26 4.56 6.01 -3.88
C ALA A 26 4.22 5.10 -2.70
N ILE A 27 4.78 3.88 -2.65
CA ILE A 27 4.63 2.99 -1.48
C ILE A 27 5.14 3.69 -0.23
N ARG A 28 6.37 4.21 -0.29
CA ARG A 28 7.00 4.95 0.82
C ARG A 28 6.13 6.08 1.32
N ASP A 29 5.73 6.97 0.40
CA ASP A 29 5.00 8.19 0.72
C ASP A 29 3.57 7.84 1.19
N GLY A 30 3.00 6.74 0.69
CA GLY A 30 1.74 6.16 1.16
C GLY A 30 1.81 5.67 2.62
N PHE A 31 2.88 4.95 2.99
CA PHE A 31 3.13 4.58 4.38
C PHE A 31 3.34 5.78 5.29
N ILE A 32 4.12 6.77 4.86
CA ILE A 32 4.35 8.00 5.62
C ILE A 32 3.01 8.72 5.91
N ALA A 33 2.12 8.77 4.92
CA ALA A 33 0.77 9.32 5.11
C ALA A 33 -0.08 8.49 6.10
N GLY A 34 0.18 7.18 6.23
CA GLY A 34 -0.47 6.29 7.20
C GLY A 34 0.14 6.30 8.61
N MET A 35 1.32 6.91 8.81
CA MET A 35 2.02 6.92 10.11
C MET A 35 1.16 7.41 11.29
N PRO A 36 0.33 8.46 11.17
CA PRO A 36 -0.53 8.89 12.28
C PRO A 36 -1.46 7.78 12.77
N VAL A 37 -1.98 6.94 11.87
CA VAL A 37 -2.82 5.77 12.21
C VAL A 37 -1.99 4.74 12.98
N ILE A 38 -0.81 4.40 12.48
CA ILE A 38 0.10 3.42 13.11
C ILE A 38 0.47 3.86 14.53
N LEU A 39 0.87 5.12 14.69
CA LEU A 39 1.26 5.69 15.99
C LEU A 39 0.10 5.72 16.99
N PHE A 40 -1.08 6.15 16.54
CA PHE A 40 -2.29 6.14 17.37
C PHE A 40 -2.61 4.73 17.88
N SER A 41 -2.60 3.74 16.98
CA SER A 41 -2.89 2.34 17.30
C SER A 41 -1.89 1.73 18.27
N SER A 42 -0.61 2.11 18.12
CA SER A 42 0.50 1.61 18.93
C SER A 42 0.33 1.96 20.42
N ILE A 43 -0.27 3.11 20.73
CA ILE A 43 -0.54 3.51 22.13
C ILE A 43 -1.47 2.50 22.80
N PHE A 44 -2.54 2.08 22.12
CA PHE A 44 -3.55 1.19 22.69
C PHE A 44 -3.03 -0.24 22.88
N ILE A 45 -2.31 -0.80 21.90
CA ILE A 45 -1.71 -2.12 22.03
C ILE A 45 -0.63 -2.15 23.12
N LEU A 46 0.13 -1.06 23.30
CA LEU A 46 1.09 -0.96 24.39
C LEU A 46 0.39 -0.97 25.75
N ILE A 47 -0.69 -0.20 25.92
CA ILE A 47 -1.47 -0.20 27.18
C ILE A 47 -2.06 -1.59 27.44
N ALA A 48 -2.53 -2.28 26.40
CA ALA A 48 -3.12 -3.62 26.52
C ALA A 48 -2.09 -4.67 26.95
N TYR A 49 -0.90 -4.69 26.35
CA TYR A 49 0.00 -5.85 26.47
C TYR A 49 1.35 -5.60 27.14
N VAL A 50 1.84 -4.37 27.23
CA VAL A 50 3.10 -4.08 27.96
C VAL A 50 3.01 -4.47 29.45
N PRO A 51 1.89 -4.23 30.16
CA PRO A 51 1.74 -4.66 31.55
C PRO A 51 1.96 -6.16 31.81
N ASN A 52 1.71 -7.01 30.80
CA ASN A 52 1.90 -8.46 30.90
C ASN A 52 3.33 -8.84 31.24
N ALA A 53 4.32 -8.02 30.84
CA ALA A 53 5.74 -8.25 31.15
C ALA A 53 6.03 -8.22 32.66
N TRP A 54 5.18 -7.58 33.46
CA TRP A 54 5.28 -7.55 34.92
C TRP A 54 4.20 -8.42 35.62
N GLY A 55 3.57 -9.34 34.88
CA GLY A 55 2.57 -10.28 35.40
C GLY A 55 1.20 -9.67 35.66
N PHE A 56 0.96 -8.43 35.23
CA PHE A 56 -0.36 -7.81 35.28
C PHE A 56 -1.12 -8.10 34.00
N HIS A 57 -2.32 -8.65 34.13
CA HIS A 57 -3.22 -8.93 33.01
C HIS A 57 -4.54 -8.20 33.21
N TRP A 58 -4.98 -7.48 32.19
CA TRP A 58 -6.33 -6.90 32.17
C TRP A 58 -7.39 -8.00 32.18
N SER A 59 -8.61 -7.66 32.61
CA SER A 59 -9.76 -8.51 32.33
C SER A 59 -10.02 -8.55 30.83
N LYS A 60 -10.64 -9.62 30.33
CA LYS A 60 -10.97 -9.76 28.89
C LYS A 60 -11.79 -8.59 28.34
N ASP A 61 -12.69 -8.04 29.16
CA ASP A 61 -13.52 -6.89 28.76
C ASP A 61 -12.67 -5.63 28.55
N ILE A 62 -11.71 -5.37 29.44
CA ILE A 62 -10.80 -4.23 29.32
C ILE A 62 -9.82 -4.44 28.17
N GLU A 63 -9.28 -5.66 28.02
CA GLU A 63 -8.43 -6.00 26.88
C GLU A 63 -9.17 -5.75 25.55
N THR A 64 -10.41 -6.23 25.43
CA THR A 64 -11.23 -6.02 24.23
C THR A 64 -11.49 -4.53 23.97
N PHE A 65 -11.80 -3.78 25.03
CA PHE A 65 -11.97 -2.33 24.94
C PHE A 65 -10.69 -1.63 24.44
N LEU A 66 -9.52 -1.99 24.98
CA LEU A 66 -8.23 -1.43 24.57
C LEU A 66 -7.85 -1.86 23.16
N MET A 67 -8.19 -3.07 22.73
CA MET A 67 -7.89 -3.59 21.39
C MET A 67 -8.87 -3.11 20.32
N THR A 68 -9.99 -2.52 20.69
CA THR A 68 -10.99 -1.99 19.75
C THR A 68 -10.40 -0.87 18.87
N PRO A 69 -9.76 0.19 19.42
CA PRO A 69 -9.06 1.20 18.62
C PRO A 69 -8.02 0.60 17.68
N TYR A 70 -7.20 -0.35 18.14
CA TYR A 70 -6.20 -1.04 17.31
C TYR A 70 -6.83 -1.79 16.14
N SER A 71 -7.93 -2.51 16.38
CA SER A 71 -8.62 -3.30 15.35
C SER A 71 -9.21 -2.43 14.24
N TYR A 72 -9.74 -1.25 14.59
CA TYR A 72 -10.30 -0.29 13.61
C TYR A 72 -9.26 0.62 12.96
N SER A 73 -7.98 0.44 13.26
CA SER A 73 -6.88 1.26 12.73
C SER A 73 -5.84 0.37 12.07
N MET A 74 -4.96 -0.26 12.85
CA MET A 74 -3.99 -1.25 12.35
C MET A 74 -4.67 -2.45 11.69
N GLY A 75 -5.79 -2.93 12.24
CA GLY A 75 -6.54 -4.05 11.68
C GLY A 75 -7.15 -3.79 10.30
N ILE A 76 -7.15 -2.53 9.83
CA ILE A 76 -7.55 -2.15 8.48
C ILE A 76 -6.48 -1.30 7.77
N LEU A 77 -5.20 -1.44 8.16
CA LEU A 77 -4.11 -0.60 7.66
C LEU A 77 -3.94 -0.66 6.14
N ALA A 78 -4.08 -1.82 5.51
CA ALA A 78 -3.90 -1.95 4.06
C ALA A 78 -4.93 -1.14 3.28
N PHE A 79 -6.14 -0.98 3.80
CA PHE A 79 -7.17 -0.13 3.21
C PHE A 79 -6.70 1.33 3.14
N PHE A 80 -6.20 1.88 4.27
CA PHE A 80 -5.71 3.25 4.31
C PHE A 80 -4.45 3.45 3.48
N VAL A 81 -3.44 2.57 3.66
CA VAL A 81 -2.15 2.69 2.98
C VAL A 81 -2.29 2.45 1.47
N GLY A 82 -3.20 1.58 1.03
CA GLY A 82 -3.54 1.40 -0.38
C GLY A 82 -4.04 2.70 -1.02
N GLY A 83 -5.00 3.35 -0.37
CA GLY A 83 -5.52 4.64 -0.81
C GLY A 83 -4.46 5.74 -0.85
N THR A 84 -3.68 5.90 0.23
CA THR A 84 -2.62 6.92 0.28
C THR A 84 -1.48 6.63 -0.71
N THR A 85 -1.17 5.36 -0.98
CA THR A 85 -0.22 4.94 -2.03
C THR A 85 -0.74 5.32 -3.41
N ALA A 86 -2.02 5.09 -3.71
CA ALA A 86 -2.63 5.51 -4.97
C ALA A 86 -2.58 7.04 -5.13
N LYS A 87 -2.89 7.78 -4.07
CA LYS A 87 -2.78 9.24 -4.03
C LYS A 87 -1.35 9.72 -4.30
N ALA A 88 -0.35 9.15 -3.62
CA ALA A 88 1.05 9.48 -3.81
C ALA A 88 1.57 9.14 -5.22
N LEU A 89 1.15 8.00 -5.78
CA LEU A 89 1.48 7.62 -7.14
C LEU A 89 0.85 8.58 -8.15
N THR A 90 -0.41 8.98 -7.93
CA THR A 90 -1.10 9.97 -8.76
C THR A 90 -0.38 11.30 -8.76
N ASP A 91 0.00 11.82 -7.59
CA ASP A 91 0.79 13.05 -7.48
C ASP A 91 2.10 12.95 -8.25
N SER A 92 2.76 11.79 -8.19
CA SER A 92 3.99 11.55 -8.95
C SER A 92 3.79 11.44 -10.46
N MET A 93 2.63 10.96 -10.93
CA MET A 93 2.29 10.86 -12.35
C MET A 93 1.83 12.20 -12.92
N ASN A 94 1.10 12.98 -12.12
CA ASN A 94 0.62 14.32 -12.42
C ASN A 94 1.75 15.31 -12.75
N ARG A 95 2.93 15.12 -12.15
CA ARG A 95 4.15 15.86 -12.48
C ARG A 95 4.62 15.72 -13.93
N ASP A 96 4.22 14.65 -14.63
CA ASP A 96 4.53 14.45 -16.06
C ASP A 96 3.37 14.88 -16.97
N LEU A 97 2.20 15.22 -16.41
CA LEU A 97 1.01 15.57 -17.17
C LEU A 97 0.87 17.09 -17.31
N PRO A 98 0.23 17.60 -18.37
CA PRO A 98 -0.07 19.02 -18.50
C PRO A 98 -0.92 19.51 -17.34
N ALA A 99 -0.67 20.73 -16.85
CA ALA A 99 -1.44 21.31 -15.74
C ALA A 99 -2.95 21.41 -16.03
N THR A 100 -3.33 21.49 -17.31
CA THR A 100 -4.73 21.51 -17.77
C THR A 100 -5.39 20.13 -17.80
N ASN A 101 -4.63 19.04 -17.67
CA ASN A 101 -5.14 17.68 -17.76
C ASN A 101 -4.52 16.76 -16.70
N GLN A 102 -4.84 17.07 -15.45
CA GLN A 102 -4.38 16.32 -14.28
C GLN A 102 -5.39 15.20 -13.91
N ILE A 103 -4.87 14.14 -13.30
CA ILE A 103 -5.64 13.07 -12.68
C ILE A 103 -6.11 13.54 -11.30
N ASN A 104 -7.36 13.27 -10.95
CA ASN A 104 -7.87 13.51 -9.61
C ASN A 104 -7.35 12.46 -8.62
N PHE A 105 -6.54 12.90 -7.65
CA PHE A 105 -5.95 12.02 -6.65
C PHE A 105 -6.98 11.45 -5.66
N ILE A 106 -8.10 12.13 -5.40
CA ILE A 106 -9.19 11.60 -4.57
C ILE A 106 -9.87 10.45 -5.30
N SER A 107 -10.16 10.62 -6.59
CA SER A 107 -10.81 9.59 -7.40
C SER A 107 -9.97 8.31 -7.51
N THR A 108 -8.66 8.44 -7.71
CA THR A 108 -7.74 7.29 -7.73
C THR A 108 -7.60 6.62 -6.36
N MET A 109 -7.56 7.41 -5.28
CA MET A 109 -7.56 6.90 -3.90
C MET A 109 -8.81 6.04 -3.65
N LEU A 110 -10.00 6.57 -3.94
CA LEU A 110 -11.26 5.86 -3.74
C LEU A 110 -11.38 4.62 -4.65
N ALA A 111 -11.01 4.74 -5.93
CA ALA A 111 -11.03 3.60 -6.87
C ALA A 111 -10.10 2.47 -6.41
N SER A 112 -8.90 2.81 -5.92
CA SER A 112 -7.97 1.83 -5.37
C SER A 112 -8.51 1.16 -4.11
N MET A 113 -9.17 1.91 -3.23
CA MET A 113 -9.75 1.37 -1.99
C MET A 113 -10.92 0.42 -2.30
N VAL A 114 -11.80 0.79 -3.24
CA VAL A 114 -12.88 -0.09 -3.71
C VAL A 114 -12.31 -1.34 -4.39
N GLY A 115 -11.32 -1.17 -5.27
CA GLY A 115 -10.66 -2.29 -5.95
C GLY A 115 -9.96 -3.24 -4.99
N PHE A 116 -9.31 -2.71 -3.94
CA PHE A 116 -8.71 -3.51 -2.88
C PHE A 116 -9.76 -4.31 -2.10
N LEU A 117 -10.86 -3.67 -1.68
CA LEU A 117 -11.95 -4.37 -0.98
C LEU A 117 -12.49 -5.54 -1.80
N LEU A 118 -12.66 -5.37 -3.11
CA LEU A 118 -13.12 -6.44 -4.00
C LEU A 118 -12.15 -7.62 -4.08
N MET A 119 -10.85 -7.39 -3.90
CA MET A 119 -9.80 -8.41 -4.00
C MET A 119 -9.44 -9.07 -2.65
N ALA A 120 -9.88 -8.50 -1.53
CA ALA A 120 -9.39 -8.87 -0.20
C ALA A 120 -10.51 -9.11 0.84
N ALA A 121 -11.71 -8.57 0.63
CA ALA A 121 -12.83 -8.76 1.53
C ALA A 121 -13.75 -9.90 1.06
N GLU A 122 -14.26 -10.68 2.01
CA GLU A 122 -15.23 -11.75 1.76
C GLU A 122 -16.48 -11.55 2.59
N PRO A 123 -17.67 -11.95 2.12
CA PRO A 123 -18.91 -11.76 2.90
C PRO A 123 -18.88 -12.60 4.19
N ALA A 124 -19.23 -11.96 5.31
CA ALA A 124 -19.38 -12.65 6.59
C ALA A 124 -20.78 -13.30 6.70
N LYS A 125 -20.88 -14.42 7.42
CA LYS A 125 -22.13 -15.19 7.57
C LYS A 125 -23.30 -14.38 8.14
N GLU A 126 -23.01 -13.44 9.04
CA GLU A 126 -24.00 -12.63 9.75
C GLU A 126 -24.18 -11.22 9.15
N GLY A 127 -23.64 -11.00 7.95
CA GLY A 127 -23.62 -9.69 7.29
C GLY A 127 -22.30 -8.93 7.51
N GLY A 128 -22.01 -7.99 6.62
CA GLY A 128 -20.71 -7.34 6.54
C GLY A 128 -19.67 -8.18 5.80
N PHE A 129 -18.39 -7.90 6.05
CA PHE A 129 -17.28 -8.59 5.40
C PHE A 129 -16.17 -8.97 6.39
N LEU A 130 -15.45 -10.04 6.08
CA LEU A 130 -14.29 -10.53 6.81
C LEU A 130 -13.10 -9.57 6.66
N THR A 131 -12.36 -9.38 7.76
CA THR A 131 -11.27 -8.40 7.84
C THR A 131 -9.87 -9.02 7.81
N ALA A 132 -9.75 -10.33 7.58
CA ALA A 132 -8.49 -11.07 7.67
C ALA A 132 -7.34 -10.49 6.83
N PHE A 133 -7.66 -9.92 5.67
CA PHE A 133 -6.70 -9.28 4.77
C PHE A 133 -6.82 -7.75 4.74
N MET A 134 -7.57 -7.13 5.66
CA MET A 134 -7.71 -5.66 5.69
C MET A 134 -6.54 -4.98 6.41
N GLY A 135 -5.89 -5.68 7.33
CA GLY A 135 -4.71 -5.23 8.06
C GLY A 135 -3.42 -5.39 7.27
N THR A 136 -2.31 -5.66 7.94
CA THR A 136 -0.98 -5.70 7.30
C THR A 136 -0.85 -6.78 6.23
N LYS A 137 -1.54 -7.92 6.40
CA LYS A 137 -1.57 -9.05 5.46
C LYS A 137 -2.06 -8.68 4.05
N GLY A 138 -2.87 -7.64 3.92
CA GLY A 138 -3.38 -7.16 2.63
C GLY A 138 -2.52 -6.13 1.92
N LEU A 139 -1.42 -5.65 2.51
CA LEU A 139 -0.68 -4.48 2.02
C LEU A 139 -0.19 -4.64 0.59
N LEU A 140 0.29 -5.84 0.22
CA LEU A 140 0.76 -6.09 -1.14
C LEU A 140 -0.38 -6.04 -2.17
N THR A 141 -1.54 -6.60 -1.83
CA THR A 141 -2.76 -6.52 -2.65
C THR A 141 -3.23 -5.07 -2.79
N ALA A 142 -3.12 -4.28 -1.73
CA ALA A 142 -3.44 -2.86 -1.74
C ALA A 142 -2.51 -2.08 -2.68
N PHE A 143 -1.22 -2.41 -2.75
CA PHE A 143 -0.30 -1.79 -3.72
C PHE A 143 -0.63 -2.16 -5.16
N ILE A 144 -1.02 -3.42 -5.42
CA ILE A 144 -1.49 -3.83 -6.75
C ILE A 144 -2.72 -3.02 -7.14
N ALA A 145 -3.70 -2.88 -6.24
CA ALA A 145 -4.89 -2.07 -6.47
C ALA A 145 -4.51 -0.62 -6.83
N ALA A 146 -3.59 -0.01 -6.07
CA ALA A 146 -3.11 1.34 -6.30
C ALA A 146 -2.41 1.49 -7.66
N PHE A 147 -1.53 0.55 -7.99
CA PHE A 147 -0.73 0.60 -9.21
C PHE A 147 -1.59 0.41 -10.46
N VAL A 148 -2.48 -0.57 -10.45
CA VAL A 148 -3.40 -0.81 -11.57
C VAL A 148 -4.30 0.42 -11.75
N THR A 149 -4.94 0.89 -10.68
CA THR A 149 -5.85 2.04 -10.73
C THR A 149 -5.17 3.27 -11.32
N VAL A 150 -4.02 3.68 -10.79
CA VAL A 150 -3.37 4.92 -11.23
C VAL A 150 -2.86 4.81 -12.67
N ASN A 151 -2.41 3.63 -13.11
CA ASN A 151 -2.01 3.43 -14.50
C ASN A 151 -3.21 3.49 -15.46
N VAL A 152 -4.34 2.87 -15.11
CA VAL A 152 -5.57 2.95 -15.90
C VAL A 152 -6.03 4.40 -16.01
N TYR A 153 -6.05 5.15 -14.89
CA TYR A 153 -6.33 6.59 -14.90
C TYR A 153 -5.38 7.38 -15.79
N LYS A 154 -4.08 7.12 -15.69
CA LYS A 154 -3.08 7.78 -16.54
C LYS A 154 -3.33 7.55 -18.01
N VAL A 155 -3.64 6.31 -18.41
CA VAL A 155 -3.96 5.97 -19.81
C VAL A 155 -5.23 6.67 -20.25
N CYS A 156 -6.29 6.65 -19.44
CA CYS A 156 -7.56 7.28 -19.81
C CYS A 156 -7.43 8.80 -19.93
N VAL A 157 -6.83 9.45 -18.94
CA VAL A 157 -6.65 10.91 -18.91
C VAL A 157 -5.71 11.36 -20.03
N LYS A 158 -4.60 10.67 -20.27
CA LYS A 158 -3.67 10.99 -21.38
C LYS A 158 -4.32 10.88 -22.74
N ASN A 159 -5.22 9.91 -22.94
CA ASN A 159 -5.90 9.67 -24.20
C ASN A 159 -7.28 10.35 -24.30
N ASN A 160 -7.65 11.22 -23.36
CA ASN A 160 -8.96 11.88 -23.31
C ASN A 160 -10.16 10.92 -23.29
N VAL A 161 -9.98 9.72 -22.73
CA VAL A 161 -11.06 8.73 -22.52
C VAL A 161 -11.82 9.12 -21.25
N THR A 162 -12.65 10.15 -21.38
CA THR A 162 -13.36 10.80 -20.28
C THR A 162 -14.68 11.39 -20.79
N ILE A 163 -15.67 11.52 -19.92
CA ILE A 163 -16.91 12.24 -20.27
C ILE A 163 -16.64 13.74 -20.17
N ARG A 164 -16.86 14.49 -21.25
CA ARG A 164 -16.66 15.93 -21.31
C ARG A 164 -17.99 16.64 -21.06
N MET A 165 -17.99 17.55 -20.07
CA MET A 165 -19.13 18.43 -19.83
C MET A 165 -18.94 19.76 -20.57
N PRO A 166 -20.03 20.44 -20.96
CA PRO A 166 -20.01 21.81 -21.45
C PRO A 166 -19.41 22.81 -20.44
N ASP A 167 -18.99 23.97 -20.92
CA ASP A 167 -18.33 25.01 -20.11
C ASP A 167 -19.28 25.63 -19.06
N GLU A 168 -20.60 25.49 -19.25
CA GLU A 168 -21.62 25.96 -18.31
C GLU A 168 -21.68 25.13 -17.02
N VAL A 169 -21.07 23.94 -17.00
CA VAL A 169 -21.12 23.03 -15.86
C VAL A 169 -20.03 23.36 -14.84
N PRO A 170 -20.35 23.49 -13.53
CA PRO A 170 -19.36 23.78 -12.51
C PRO A 170 -18.16 22.82 -12.54
N PRO A 171 -16.92 23.31 -12.36
CA PRO A 171 -15.70 22.49 -12.48
C PRO A 171 -15.71 21.23 -11.61
N ASN A 172 -16.25 21.32 -10.40
CA ASN A 172 -16.36 20.18 -9.47
C ASN A 172 -17.25 19.05 -10.03
N ILE A 173 -18.33 19.39 -10.72
CA ILE A 173 -19.23 18.41 -11.34
C ILE A 173 -18.60 17.83 -12.61
N SER A 174 -17.99 18.69 -13.44
CA SER A 174 -17.27 18.26 -14.65
C SER A 174 -16.17 17.24 -14.32
N GLN A 175 -15.44 17.45 -13.23
CA GLN A 175 -14.39 16.53 -12.79
C GLN A 175 -14.93 15.14 -12.41
N VAL A 176 -16.10 15.04 -11.78
CA VAL A 176 -16.71 13.75 -11.41
C VAL A 176 -17.03 12.94 -12.67
N PHE A 177 -17.62 13.56 -13.69
CA PHE A 177 -17.91 12.89 -14.97
C PHE A 177 -16.65 12.53 -15.73
N LYS A 178 -15.63 13.40 -15.69
CA LYS A 178 -14.31 13.12 -16.26
C LYS A 178 -13.69 11.86 -15.65
N ASP A 179 -13.84 11.67 -14.33
CA ASP A 179 -13.30 10.54 -13.59
C ASP A 179 -14.12 9.24 -13.73
N LEU A 180 -15.38 9.30 -14.15
CA LEU A 180 -16.30 8.15 -14.14
C LEU A 180 -15.81 6.96 -14.96
N ILE A 181 -15.35 7.20 -16.20
CA ILE A 181 -14.83 6.14 -17.08
C ILE A 181 -13.53 5.55 -16.51
N PRO A 182 -12.49 6.35 -16.19
CA PRO A 182 -11.29 5.85 -15.53
C PRO A 182 -11.57 5.04 -14.24
N PHE A 183 -12.49 5.52 -13.40
CA PHE A 183 -12.90 4.85 -12.16
C PHE A 183 -13.46 3.47 -12.46
N THR A 184 -14.45 3.43 -13.35
CA THR A 184 -15.16 2.20 -13.71
C THR A 184 -14.21 1.17 -14.30
N LEU A 185 -13.36 1.58 -15.25
CA LEU A 185 -12.39 0.67 -15.87
C LEU A 185 -11.41 0.11 -14.86
N SER A 186 -10.91 0.94 -13.93
CA SER A 186 -9.99 0.49 -12.88
C SER A 186 -10.61 -0.56 -11.97
N VAL A 187 -11.82 -0.29 -11.47
CA VAL A 187 -12.53 -1.18 -10.55
C VAL A 187 -12.94 -2.47 -11.24
N VAL A 188 -13.47 -2.40 -12.48
CA VAL A 188 -13.86 -3.58 -13.25
C VAL A 188 -12.66 -4.47 -13.55
N LEU A 189 -11.49 -3.90 -13.89
CA LEU A 189 -10.27 -4.68 -14.12
C LEU A 189 -9.81 -5.43 -12.86
N LEU A 190 -9.82 -4.77 -11.71
CA LEU A 190 -9.46 -5.41 -10.44
C LEU A 190 -10.48 -6.47 -10.02
N TYR A 191 -11.76 -6.22 -10.26
CA TYR A 191 -12.80 -7.21 -9.99
C TYR A 191 -12.71 -8.41 -10.94
N ALA A 192 -12.42 -8.18 -12.22
CA ALA A 192 -12.20 -9.26 -13.18
C ALA A 192 -11.01 -10.14 -12.75
N LEU A 193 -9.93 -9.54 -12.24
CA LEU A 193 -8.81 -10.28 -11.67
C LEU A 193 -9.25 -11.16 -10.48
N GLU A 194 -10.01 -10.61 -9.54
CA GLU A 194 -10.59 -11.39 -8.43
C GLU A 194 -11.45 -12.56 -8.93
N LEU A 195 -12.33 -12.33 -9.91
CA LEU A 195 -13.19 -13.38 -10.46
C LEU A 195 -12.39 -14.51 -11.09
N VAL A 196 -11.33 -14.19 -11.84
CA VAL A 196 -10.44 -15.18 -12.46
C VAL A 196 -9.71 -15.99 -11.38
N VAL A 197 -9.20 -15.33 -10.34
CA VAL A 197 -8.49 -16.00 -9.24
C VAL A 197 -9.46 -16.88 -8.44
N LYS A 198 -10.65 -16.40 -8.09
CA LYS A 198 -11.67 -17.21 -7.41
C LYS A 198 -12.13 -18.41 -8.23
N ALA A 199 -12.27 -18.25 -9.54
CA ALA A 199 -12.67 -19.34 -10.43
C ALA A 199 -11.58 -20.41 -10.60
N SER A 200 -10.30 -20.04 -10.50
CA SER A 200 -9.17 -20.95 -10.74
C SER A 200 -8.57 -21.54 -9.46
N LEU A 201 -8.44 -20.75 -8.40
CA LEU A 201 -7.75 -21.12 -7.14
C LEU A 201 -8.71 -21.26 -5.96
N HIS A 202 -9.98 -20.87 -6.10
CA HIS A 202 -11.00 -20.90 -5.03
C HIS A 202 -10.65 -20.10 -3.77
N VAL A 203 -9.73 -19.15 -3.90
CA VAL A 203 -9.29 -18.22 -2.85
C VAL A 203 -9.34 -16.78 -3.39
N THR A 204 -9.21 -15.80 -2.51
CA THR A 204 -9.11 -14.39 -2.91
C THR A 204 -7.77 -14.07 -3.56
N VAL A 205 -7.68 -12.95 -4.29
CA VAL A 205 -6.38 -12.42 -4.75
C VAL A 205 -5.44 -12.18 -3.56
N ALA A 206 -5.96 -11.64 -2.45
CA ALA A 206 -5.14 -11.34 -1.28
C ALA A 206 -4.51 -12.59 -0.67
N GLU A 207 -5.30 -13.65 -0.49
CA GLU A 207 -4.82 -14.94 0.00
C GLU A 207 -3.80 -15.58 -0.97
N SER A 208 -4.06 -15.48 -2.27
CA SER A 208 -3.16 -16.00 -3.31
C SER A 208 -1.78 -15.33 -3.24
N ILE A 209 -1.75 -14.00 -3.07
CA ILE A 209 -0.50 -13.25 -2.94
C ILE A 209 0.22 -13.62 -1.65
N GLY A 210 -0.49 -13.70 -0.54
CA GLY A 210 0.07 -14.10 0.76
C GLY A 210 0.73 -15.48 0.68
N THR A 211 0.04 -16.44 0.05
CA THR A 211 0.54 -17.81 -0.14
C THR A 211 1.76 -17.86 -1.05
N LEU A 212 1.72 -17.15 -2.18
CA LEU A 212 2.81 -17.08 -3.14
C LEU A 212 4.10 -16.52 -2.52
N LEU A 213 3.95 -15.55 -1.62
CA LEU A 213 5.08 -14.83 -1.02
C LEU A 213 5.44 -15.29 0.39
N ALA A 214 4.71 -16.26 0.96
CA ALA A 214 5.02 -16.83 2.27
C ALA A 214 6.48 -17.31 2.42
N PRO A 215 7.11 -17.97 1.42
CA PRO A 215 8.53 -18.34 1.52
C PRO A 215 9.45 -17.13 1.63
N LEU A 216 9.12 -16.03 0.94
CA LEU A 216 9.87 -14.77 1.02
C LEU A 216 9.70 -14.11 2.39
N PHE A 217 8.49 -14.13 2.95
CA PHE A 217 8.22 -13.58 4.28
C PHE A 217 8.98 -14.33 5.37
N SER A 218 9.01 -15.66 5.28
CA SER A 218 9.79 -16.51 6.18
C SER A 218 11.29 -16.28 6.03
N ALA A 219 11.79 -16.15 4.79
CA ALA A 219 13.20 -15.85 4.54
C ALA A 219 13.61 -14.47 5.08
N ALA A 220 12.72 -13.47 4.98
CA ALA A 220 12.95 -12.12 5.48
C ALA A 220 13.01 -12.06 7.01
N ASP A 221 12.25 -12.91 7.71
CA ASP A 221 12.24 -12.99 9.18
C ASP A 221 13.44 -13.75 9.77
N GLY A 222 14.10 -14.58 8.97
CA GLY A 222 15.30 -15.29 9.38
C GLY A 222 16.47 -14.34 9.69
N TYR A 223 17.40 -14.76 10.55
CA TYR A 223 18.62 -14.01 10.90
C TYR A 223 19.38 -13.47 9.67
N VAL A 224 19.48 -14.27 8.62
CA VAL A 224 20.14 -13.89 7.36
C VAL A 224 19.34 -12.80 6.64
N GLY A 225 18.01 -12.95 6.57
CA GLY A 225 17.11 -11.96 5.98
C GLY A 225 17.21 -10.60 6.67
N ILE A 226 17.04 -10.58 7.99
CA ILE A 226 17.18 -9.38 8.82
C ILE A 226 18.56 -8.74 8.61
N THR A 227 19.64 -9.53 8.63
CA THR A 227 21.01 -9.04 8.41
C THR A 227 21.16 -8.37 7.04
N ILE A 228 20.63 -9.00 5.97
CA ILE A 228 20.67 -8.43 4.62
C ILE A 228 19.86 -7.13 4.56
N ILE A 229 18.67 -7.12 5.15
CA ILE A 229 17.77 -5.97 5.17
C ILE A 229 18.46 -4.78 5.87
N PHE A 230 18.85 -4.91 7.13
CA PHE A 230 19.47 -3.82 7.87
C PHE A 230 20.88 -3.48 7.36
N GLY A 231 21.61 -4.48 6.84
CA GLY A 231 22.86 -4.26 6.11
C GLY A 231 22.67 -3.38 4.88
N ALA A 232 21.57 -3.54 4.14
CA ALA A 232 21.24 -2.69 3.00
C ALA A 232 20.95 -1.24 3.42
N PHE A 233 20.25 -1.01 4.54
CA PHE A 233 20.05 0.35 5.09
C PHE A 233 21.40 1.03 5.33
N ALA A 234 22.30 0.36 6.05
CA ALA A 234 23.63 0.87 6.37
C ALA A 234 24.48 1.09 5.11
N PHE A 235 24.42 0.15 4.14
CA PHE A 235 25.12 0.27 2.87
C PHE A 235 24.66 1.49 2.06
N PHE A 236 23.35 1.73 1.95
CA PHE A 236 22.85 2.89 1.22
C PHE A 236 23.29 4.20 1.87
N TRP A 237 23.23 4.30 3.20
CA TRP A 237 23.77 5.46 3.92
C TRP A 237 25.26 5.65 3.69
N PHE A 238 26.04 4.56 3.69
CA PHE A 238 27.48 4.60 3.41
C PHE A 238 27.80 5.21 2.04
N ILE A 239 26.96 4.99 1.02
CA ILE A 239 27.16 5.52 -0.33
C ILE A 239 26.48 6.88 -0.57
N GLY A 240 25.94 7.49 0.50
CA GLY A 240 25.31 8.81 0.48
C GLY A 240 23.86 8.80 -0.01
N ILE A 241 23.18 7.65 -0.01
CA ILE A 241 21.76 7.54 -0.35
C ILE A 241 20.95 7.28 0.92
N HIS A 242 19.79 7.92 1.08
CA HIS A 242 18.94 7.69 2.24
C HIS A 242 18.40 6.25 2.25
N GLY A 243 19.00 5.36 3.07
CA GLY A 243 18.72 3.92 3.08
C GLY A 243 17.24 3.55 3.19
N PRO A 244 16.48 4.13 4.14
CA PRO A 244 15.03 3.87 4.22
C PRO A 244 14.28 4.20 2.93
N SER A 245 14.76 5.15 2.12
CA SER A 245 14.06 5.52 0.88
C SER A 245 14.12 4.45 -0.21
N ILE A 246 15.07 3.52 -0.12
CA ILE A 246 15.21 2.39 -1.06
C ILE A 246 14.68 1.10 -0.44
N VAL A 247 15.05 0.82 0.80
CA VAL A 247 14.81 -0.50 1.41
C VAL A 247 13.39 -0.61 1.95
N GLU A 248 12.90 0.42 2.64
CA GLU A 248 11.61 0.41 3.32
C GLU A 248 10.44 0.10 2.37
N PRO A 249 10.34 0.67 1.16
CA PRO A 249 9.24 0.33 0.23
C PRO A 249 9.22 -1.14 -0.21
N ALA A 250 10.38 -1.79 -0.24
CA ALA A 250 10.51 -3.18 -0.65
C ALA A 250 10.15 -4.15 0.48
N ILE A 251 10.42 -3.77 1.73
CA ILE A 251 10.24 -4.65 2.89
C ILE A 251 9.02 -4.31 3.74
N ALA A 252 8.47 -3.09 3.65
CA ALA A 252 7.51 -2.59 4.64
C ALA A 252 6.31 -3.54 4.77
N ALA A 253 5.70 -3.95 3.66
CA ALA A 253 4.60 -4.91 3.71
C ALA A 253 5.00 -6.25 4.36
N ILE A 254 6.22 -6.72 4.14
CA ILE A 254 6.74 -7.97 4.71
C ILE A 254 6.98 -7.81 6.22
N THR A 255 7.67 -6.74 6.62
CA THR A 255 8.00 -6.45 8.01
C THR A 255 6.74 -6.22 8.84
N TYR A 256 5.75 -5.50 8.30
CA TYR A 256 4.47 -5.31 9.00
C TYR A 256 3.63 -6.58 9.03
N ALA A 257 3.62 -7.39 7.96
CA ALA A 257 2.91 -8.67 7.95
C ALA A 257 3.48 -9.69 8.93
N ASN A 258 4.80 -9.66 9.19
CA ASN A 258 5.46 -10.53 10.16
C ASN A 258 5.38 -9.99 11.60
N ALA A 259 4.90 -8.76 11.81
CA ALA A 259 4.77 -8.16 13.14
C ALA A 259 3.44 -8.53 13.84
N GLU A 260 2.51 -9.17 13.12
CA GLU A 260 1.27 -9.79 13.63
C GLU A 260 1.49 -11.28 13.92
#